data_AF-A0A7C4MR05-F1
#
_entry.id   AF-A0A7C4MR05-F1
#
_cell.length_a   1.000
_cell.length_b   1.000
_cell.length_c   1.000
_cell.angle_alpha   90.00
_cell.angle_beta   90.00
_cell.angle_gamma   90.00
#
_symmetry.space_group_name_H-M   'P 1'
#
loop_
_entity.id
_entity.type
_entity.pdbx_description
1 polymer ?
#
loop_
_entity_poly.entity_id
_entity_poly.type
_entity_poly.pdbx_seq_one_letter_code
_entity_poly.pdbx_strand_id
1 'polypeptide(L)'
;MLPVSSASGRRAPTPLAPASAASVPETSSAACPAYCAVPARETTPTDRAEEAPASCASSADVGKPGPEEAADQAPTSPRGDDAGPEVGPRHSVSEALLTAAVGPLPDHPPAALYGRTFWYAYGSNLLFMIAVSLLFRLGDYVTVLGGGERELGWIVGFGMIGSLFTRITIGTAIDRRGAREIWIASAVMFAVACVGHVYVVDIHSPWLYALRLLFCCSIAALFGASMTFIGALAPRHRVAELIGMLGTSGFLGTLLGTQLGDLLLGRERIARGDVNLMFWAAACLALAAATLALLATRGGAAPPKHHENAPPWRVLRSYFPLPVFVAGAAMGAGLVVLQTFLRTYTAKLGIHQIGNVFAVYAITAVVTRVLTRRWPERVGIMRMIVAGLLALALGQLLLLPVSRPWHLIGSGLAFGFGHALLFPSVVAAGTIGFPARHRGLATTSILSAWDVGQLLGAPAGGMVLTYSLYLHLPEYPSLFIATAVMLVAVAFYFVRAYRPRAEAEADNAG
;
A
#
# COMPACT_ATOMS: atom_id res chain seq x y z
N MET A 1 -58.37 32.60 2.31
CA MET A 1 -59.82 32.31 2.31
C MET A 1 -60.01 30.79 2.29
N LEU A 2 -61.07 30.32 2.94
CA LEU A 2 -61.50 28.90 3.11
C LEU A 2 -62.20 28.36 1.84
N PRO A 3 -62.64 27.07 1.72
CA PRO A 3 -62.85 25.99 2.74
C PRO A 3 -62.14 24.65 2.40
N VAL A 4 -62.09 23.56 3.18
CA VAL A 4 -62.79 22.98 4.37
C VAL A 4 -64.10 22.19 4.14
N SER A 5 -63.96 20.85 4.08
CA SER A 5 -64.84 19.82 4.66
C SER A 5 -63.97 18.55 4.80
N SER A 6 -63.83 17.82 5.92
CA SER A 6 -64.80 17.19 6.85
C SER A 6 -65.55 15.99 6.20
N ALA A 7 -65.72 14.80 6.80
CA ALA A 7 -65.25 14.27 8.09
C ALA A 7 -65.36 12.70 8.18
N SER A 8 -64.86 12.13 9.29
CA SER A 8 -65.08 10.76 9.82
C SER A 8 -64.37 9.57 9.11
N GLY A 9 -63.99 8.48 9.82
CA GLY A 9 -64.07 8.25 11.26
C GLY A 9 -63.44 6.94 11.77
N ARG A 10 -62.81 7.03 12.95
CA ARG A 10 -62.50 5.99 13.97
C ARG A 10 -62.66 4.49 13.60
N ARG A 11 -61.61 3.70 13.87
CA ARG A 11 -61.55 2.77 15.04
C ARG A 11 -60.18 2.10 15.18
N ALA A 12 -59.65 2.11 16.39
CA ALA A 12 -58.70 1.12 16.89
C ALA A 12 -59.39 0.34 18.03
N PRO A 13 -58.97 -0.90 18.31
CA PRO A 13 -59.00 -1.41 19.66
C PRO A 13 -57.63 -1.90 20.16
N THR A 14 -57.53 -1.79 21.48
CA THR A 14 -56.49 -2.07 22.47
C THR A 14 -55.88 -3.49 22.49
N PRO A 15 -54.80 -3.72 23.28
CA PRO A 15 -53.93 -4.89 23.18
C PRO A 15 -54.38 -6.10 24.01
N LEU A 16 -53.71 -7.23 23.79
CA LEU A 16 -53.74 -8.42 24.64
C LEU A 16 -52.34 -8.75 25.17
N ALA A 17 -52.28 -9.03 26.47
CA ALA A 17 -51.14 -9.57 27.22
C ALA A 17 -51.71 -10.64 28.21
N PRO A 18 -50.94 -11.20 29.17
CA PRO A 18 -50.21 -12.46 28.97
C PRO A 18 -50.64 -13.60 29.93
N ALA A 19 -50.17 -14.82 29.69
CA ALA A 19 -50.12 -15.95 30.64
C ALA A 19 -48.85 -16.80 30.33
N SER A 20 -47.96 -17.21 31.25
CA SER A 20 -48.09 -17.78 32.62
C SER A 20 -48.62 -19.22 32.58
N ALA A 21 -47.99 -20.27 33.12
CA ALA A 21 -46.68 -20.48 33.79
C ALA A 21 -46.14 -21.89 33.37
N ALA A 22 -45.06 -22.51 33.87
CA ALA A 22 -44.07 -22.27 34.94
C ALA A 22 -42.68 -22.84 34.48
N SER A 23 -41.63 -23.18 35.26
CA SER A 23 -41.39 -23.28 36.71
C SER A 23 -39.89 -23.07 37.07
N VAL A 24 -39.57 -23.28 38.35
CA VAL A 24 -38.27 -23.22 39.08
C VAL A 24 -38.00 -24.65 39.66
N PRO A 25 -36.78 -25.14 40.06
CA PRO A 25 -35.57 -24.44 40.55
C PRO A 25 -34.18 -24.84 39.99
N GLU A 26 -33.20 -24.14 40.56
CA GLU A 26 -31.75 -24.34 40.57
C GLU A 26 -31.24 -25.74 40.98
N THR A 27 -30.04 -26.08 40.51
CA THR A 27 -28.91 -26.80 41.16
C THR A 27 -27.82 -26.98 40.09
N SER A 28 -26.53 -27.19 40.31
CA SER A 28 -25.58 -27.00 41.42
C SER A 28 -24.26 -27.68 40.98
N SER A 29 -23.20 -26.89 40.79
CA SER A 29 -21.78 -27.29 41.01
C SER A 29 -21.12 -28.43 40.19
N ALA A 30 -19.80 -28.55 40.41
CA ALA A 30 -18.86 -29.60 39.99
C ALA A 30 -18.66 -29.79 38.47
N ALA A 31 -17.54 -29.38 37.87
CA ALA A 31 -16.16 -29.85 38.10
C ALA A 31 -15.98 -31.35 37.83
N CYS A 32 -15.36 -31.67 36.69
CA CYS A 32 -14.69 -32.95 36.46
C CYS A 32 -13.34 -32.69 35.76
N PRO A 33 -12.20 -33.03 36.39
CA PRO A 33 -10.86 -32.86 35.83
C PRO A 33 -10.32 -34.17 35.22
N ALA A 34 -9.03 -34.13 34.87
CA ALA A 34 -8.13 -35.26 34.63
C ALA A 34 -8.27 -36.02 33.30
N TYR A 35 -7.23 -35.87 32.47
CA TYR A 35 -6.63 -37.02 31.78
C TYR A 35 -5.13 -37.02 32.07
N CYS A 36 -4.69 -37.98 32.89
CA CYS A 36 -3.27 -38.29 33.08
C CYS A 36 -2.90 -39.46 32.16
N ALA A 37 -1.75 -39.37 31.47
CA ALA A 37 -0.74 -40.45 31.43
C ALA A 37 0.44 -40.06 30.51
N VAL A 38 1.64 -40.06 31.09
CA VAL A 38 2.94 -40.17 30.40
C VAL A 38 3.55 -41.50 30.88
N PRO A 39 4.21 -42.26 30.00
CA PRO A 39 5.66 -42.48 30.17
C PRO A 39 6.40 -42.14 28.85
N ALA A 40 7.43 -41.30 28.84
CA ALA A 40 8.75 -41.40 29.49
C ALA A 40 9.73 -42.34 28.77
N ARG A 41 10.81 -41.74 28.25
CA ARG A 41 12.16 -42.34 28.28
C ARG A 41 13.22 -41.25 28.24
N GLU A 42 14.14 -41.32 29.19
CA GLU A 42 15.27 -40.41 29.36
C GLU A 42 16.41 -40.76 28.39
N THR A 43 17.29 -39.79 28.11
CA THR A 43 18.71 -39.88 28.51
C THR A 43 19.39 -38.50 28.45
N THR A 44 19.97 -38.10 29.59
CA THR A 44 21.05 -37.09 29.73
C THR A 44 22.17 -37.71 30.56
N PRO A 45 23.43 -37.29 30.38
CA PRO A 45 24.06 -36.35 31.34
C PRO A 45 24.84 -35.24 30.61
N THR A 46 24.92 -33.96 31.02
CA THR A 46 25.26 -33.29 32.29
C THR A 46 26.72 -33.39 32.74
N ASP A 47 27.47 -32.29 32.58
CA ASP A 47 28.27 -31.60 33.61
C ASP A 47 28.32 -30.10 33.19
N ARG A 48 28.06 -29.11 34.07
CA ARG A 48 28.94 -28.49 35.08
C ARG A 48 30.31 -28.08 34.53
N ALA A 49 30.96 -26.98 34.89
CA ALA A 49 30.69 -25.68 35.54
C ALA A 49 32.11 -25.17 35.90
N GLU A 50 32.32 -23.85 35.92
CA GLU A 50 33.54 -23.18 36.43
C GLU A 50 34.90 -23.51 35.77
N GLU A 51 35.49 -22.54 35.07
CA GLU A 51 36.76 -21.92 35.51
C GLU A 51 37.14 -20.66 34.68
N ALA A 52 37.62 -19.65 35.42
CA ALA A 52 38.42 -18.49 35.03
C ALA A 52 39.37 -18.24 36.24
N PRO A 53 40.49 -17.47 36.19
CA PRO A 53 40.78 -16.31 35.33
C PRO A 53 42.31 -16.14 34.96
N ALA A 54 42.82 -14.89 34.94
CA ALA A 54 44.20 -14.37 34.70
C ALA A 54 44.55 -14.01 33.23
N SER A 55 44.85 -12.76 32.82
CA SER A 55 45.93 -11.78 33.19
C SER A 55 47.34 -12.26 32.80
N CYS A 56 48.24 -11.56 32.10
CA CYS A 56 48.58 -10.12 31.92
C CYS A 56 48.99 -9.83 30.44
N ALA A 57 49.05 -8.63 29.83
CA ALA A 57 49.46 -7.26 30.19
C ALA A 57 50.98 -6.95 30.09
N SER A 58 51.32 -5.87 29.33
CA SER A 58 52.66 -5.26 29.09
C SER A 58 53.64 -6.05 28.17
N SER A 59 54.55 -5.47 27.36
CA SER A 59 55.06 -4.09 27.15
C SER A 59 55.33 -3.84 25.64
N ALA A 60 55.26 -2.62 25.05
CA ALA A 60 56.30 -1.56 25.01
C ALA A 60 57.72 -2.06 24.62
N ASP A 61 58.53 -1.45 23.72
CA ASP A 61 58.49 -0.12 23.05
C ASP A 61 59.49 -0.06 21.84
N VAL A 62 59.52 1.06 21.08
CA VAL A 62 60.57 1.53 20.10
C VAL A 62 60.71 0.72 18.78
N GLY A 63 60.83 1.32 17.59
CA GLY A 63 60.83 2.74 17.21
C GLY A 63 60.79 2.99 15.67
N LYS A 64 60.48 4.23 15.29
CA LYS A 64 60.41 4.78 13.91
C LYS A 64 61.80 5.32 13.48
N PRO A 65 62.14 5.49 12.17
CA PRO A 65 61.55 6.59 11.37
C PRO A 65 61.42 6.36 9.84
N GLY A 66 60.74 7.31 9.15
CA GLY A 66 60.97 7.67 7.73
C GLY A 66 61.58 9.08 7.68
N PRO A 67 61.39 9.94 6.65
CA PRO A 67 60.77 9.76 5.33
C PRO A 67 61.64 10.31 4.16
N GLU A 68 61.16 10.22 2.90
CA GLU A 68 61.43 11.08 1.70
C GLU A 68 60.65 10.42 0.53
N GLU A 69 59.83 11.05 -0.32
CA GLU A 69 59.84 12.32 -1.09
C GLU A 69 60.46 12.18 -2.52
N ALA A 70 60.06 13.04 -3.46
CA ALA A 70 59.81 12.66 -4.87
C ALA A 70 60.74 13.27 -5.94
N ALA A 71 60.90 12.55 -7.07
CA ALA A 71 61.21 13.01 -8.43
C ALA A 71 60.96 11.81 -9.39
N ASP A 72 60.24 11.86 -10.51
CA ASP A 72 60.35 12.72 -11.70
C ASP A 72 61.62 12.50 -12.54
N GLN A 73 61.50 11.65 -13.59
CA GLN A 73 62.21 11.77 -14.87
C GLN A 73 61.80 10.66 -15.87
N ALA A 74 61.43 11.07 -17.08
CA ALA A 74 61.32 10.19 -18.25
C ALA A 74 62.57 10.33 -19.14
N PRO A 75 62.92 9.28 -19.92
CA PRO A 75 63.71 9.47 -21.14
C PRO A 75 62.99 8.97 -22.40
N THR A 76 62.70 9.93 -23.27
CA THR A 76 62.83 9.90 -24.74
C THR A 76 63.09 8.56 -25.46
N SER A 77 62.27 8.29 -26.47
CA SER A 77 62.53 7.36 -27.57
C SER A 77 63.74 7.73 -28.43
N PRO A 78 64.33 6.74 -29.14
CA PRO A 78 64.70 6.92 -30.53
C PRO A 78 63.86 6.01 -31.48
N ARG A 79 63.66 6.50 -32.71
CA ARG A 79 63.09 5.70 -33.80
C ARG A 79 64.08 4.64 -34.27
N GLY A 80 63.57 3.49 -34.68
CA GLY A 80 64.29 2.47 -35.44
C GLY A 80 63.27 1.68 -36.27
N ASP A 81 63.21 1.97 -37.56
CA ASP A 81 62.51 1.13 -38.53
C ASP A 81 63.38 -0.11 -38.81
N ASP A 82 62.81 -1.32 -38.71
CA ASP A 82 63.02 -2.40 -39.70
C ASP A 82 62.29 -3.71 -39.33
N ALA A 83 61.99 -4.50 -40.36
CA ALA A 83 61.62 -5.93 -40.34
C ALA A 83 60.42 -6.37 -39.45
N GLY A 84 59.22 -6.37 -40.03
CA GLY A 84 58.08 -7.13 -39.50
C GLY A 84 58.02 -8.57 -40.04
N PRO A 85 57.83 -9.59 -39.18
CA PRO A 85 57.42 -10.94 -39.58
C PRO A 85 55.93 -11.21 -39.30
N GLU A 86 55.28 -11.83 -40.29
CA GLU A 86 54.08 -12.68 -40.25
C GLU A 86 52.98 -12.42 -39.18
N VAL A 87 51.83 -11.90 -39.65
CA VAL A 87 50.60 -11.79 -38.86
C VAL A 87 49.87 -13.14 -38.79
N GLY A 88 50.17 -13.93 -37.75
CA GLY A 88 49.29 -15.03 -37.31
C GLY A 88 48.00 -14.50 -36.64
N PRO A 89 46.85 -15.20 -36.75
CA PRO A 89 45.56 -14.68 -36.30
C PRO A 89 45.43 -14.59 -34.77
N ARG A 90 45.59 -13.37 -34.24
CA ARG A 90 45.40 -13.03 -32.81
C ARG A 90 43.91 -12.97 -32.43
N HIS A 91 43.22 -14.12 -32.35
CA HIS A 91 41.82 -14.17 -31.88
C HIS A 91 41.51 -15.15 -30.73
N SER A 92 42.42 -16.03 -30.33
CA SER A 92 42.15 -17.08 -29.32
C SER A 92 42.23 -16.63 -27.85
N VAL A 93 42.97 -15.56 -27.52
CA VAL A 93 43.26 -15.20 -26.11
C VAL A 93 42.12 -14.41 -25.45
N SER A 94 41.33 -13.64 -26.21
CA SER A 94 40.27 -12.79 -25.63
C SER A 94 39.03 -13.59 -25.22
N GLU A 95 38.68 -14.67 -25.91
CA GLU A 95 37.55 -15.54 -25.52
C GLU A 95 37.86 -16.34 -24.25
N ALA A 96 39.11 -16.81 -24.08
CA ALA A 96 39.55 -17.53 -22.90
C ALA A 96 39.48 -16.66 -21.62
N LEU A 97 39.81 -15.37 -21.72
CA LEU A 97 39.68 -14.42 -20.60
C LEU A 97 38.22 -14.04 -20.32
N LEU A 98 37.36 -13.97 -21.34
CA LEU A 98 35.93 -13.74 -21.17
C LEU A 98 35.22 -14.94 -20.51
N THR A 99 35.62 -16.17 -20.82
CA THR A 99 35.10 -17.38 -20.16
C THR A 99 35.64 -17.55 -18.74
N ALA A 100 36.91 -17.20 -18.47
CA ALA A 100 37.47 -17.25 -17.13
C ALA A 100 36.85 -16.23 -16.15
N ALA A 101 36.33 -15.10 -16.64
CA ALA A 101 35.66 -14.09 -15.81
C ALA A 101 34.21 -14.43 -15.45
N VAL A 102 33.60 -15.41 -16.12
CA VAL A 102 32.23 -15.89 -15.85
C VAL A 102 32.32 -17.32 -15.34
N GLY A 103 32.62 -17.45 -14.04
CA GLY A 103 32.53 -18.74 -13.35
C GLY A 103 31.13 -19.35 -13.54
N PRO A 104 31.02 -20.70 -13.58
CA PRO A 104 29.77 -21.37 -13.90
C PRO A 104 28.66 -20.89 -12.99
N LEU A 105 27.58 -20.37 -13.60
CA LEU A 105 26.37 -20.02 -12.88
C LEU A 105 25.90 -21.26 -12.11
N PRO A 106 25.66 -21.19 -10.79
CA PRO A 106 25.18 -22.34 -10.06
C PRO A 106 23.81 -22.74 -10.61
N ASP A 107 23.75 -23.91 -11.25
CA ASP A 107 22.54 -24.57 -11.74
C ASP A 107 21.67 -25.05 -10.57
N HIS A 108 21.17 -24.09 -9.79
CA HIS A 108 19.96 -24.29 -9.02
C HIS A 108 18.81 -24.29 -10.02
N PRO A 109 18.02 -25.39 -10.12
CA PRO A 109 16.84 -25.40 -10.98
C PRO A 109 15.98 -24.19 -10.57
N PRO A 110 15.51 -23.36 -11.54
CA PRO A 110 14.90 -22.09 -11.23
C PRO A 110 13.72 -22.33 -10.30
N ALA A 111 13.86 -21.92 -9.04
CA ALA A 111 12.82 -22.08 -8.03
C ALA A 111 11.52 -21.57 -8.63
N ALA A 112 10.54 -22.46 -8.76
CA ALA A 112 9.37 -22.21 -9.60
C ALA A 112 8.81 -20.82 -9.27
N LEU A 113 8.71 -19.94 -10.27
CA LEU A 113 8.50 -18.51 -10.01
C LEU A 113 7.22 -18.27 -9.18
N TYR A 114 6.23 -19.14 -9.39
CA TYR A 114 4.97 -19.22 -8.65
C TYR A 114 4.97 -20.39 -7.64
N GLY A 115 6.07 -20.55 -6.89
CA GLY A 115 6.26 -21.58 -5.89
C GLY A 115 5.47 -21.32 -4.59
N ARG A 116 5.58 -22.24 -3.62
CA ARG A 116 4.85 -22.17 -2.33
C ARG A 116 5.06 -20.83 -1.62
N THR A 117 6.29 -20.33 -1.59
CA THR A 117 6.62 -19.03 -0.96
C THR A 117 5.87 -17.86 -1.61
N PHE A 118 5.75 -17.84 -2.94
CA PHE A 118 5.00 -16.82 -3.64
C PHE A 118 3.51 -16.88 -3.28
N TRP A 119 2.91 -18.07 -3.23
CA TRP A 119 1.50 -18.20 -2.89
C TRP A 119 1.18 -17.89 -1.43
N TYR A 120 2.07 -18.19 -0.48
CA TYR A 120 1.93 -17.72 0.90
C TYR A 120 2.05 -16.19 1.01
N ALA A 121 2.98 -15.57 0.28
CA ALA A 121 3.11 -14.12 0.20
C ALA A 121 1.89 -13.44 -0.44
N TYR A 122 1.38 -14.00 -1.54
CA TYR A 122 0.16 -13.57 -2.22
C TYR A 122 -1.06 -13.69 -1.31
N GLY A 123 -1.21 -14.83 -0.62
CA GLY A 123 -2.29 -15.06 0.36
C GLY A 123 -2.22 -14.11 1.56
N SER A 124 -1.01 -13.83 2.07
CA SER A 124 -0.81 -12.84 3.13
C SER A 124 -1.25 -11.44 2.68
N ASN A 125 -0.78 -10.97 1.53
CA ASN A 125 -1.16 -9.66 1.01
C ASN A 125 -2.66 -9.59 0.66
N LEU A 126 -3.24 -10.68 0.15
CA LEU A 126 -4.67 -10.80 -0.11
C LEU A 126 -5.49 -10.65 1.18
N LEU A 127 -5.23 -11.45 2.22
CA LEU A 127 -5.96 -11.38 3.49
C LEU A 127 -5.84 -10.01 4.15
N PHE A 128 -4.66 -9.39 4.10
CA PHE A 128 -4.46 -8.05 4.61
C PHE A 128 -5.24 -7.00 3.80
N MET A 129 -5.29 -7.12 2.48
CA MET A 129 -6.08 -6.24 1.62
C MET A 129 -7.59 -6.41 1.84
N ILE A 130 -8.08 -7.62 2.13
CA ILE A 130 -9.46 -7.85 2.58
C ILE A 130 -9.71 -7.09 3.90
N ALA A 131 -8.80 -7.19 4.87
CA ALA A 131 -8.90 -6.49 6.16
C ALA A 131 -8.89 -4.95 6.01
N VAL A 132 -8.04 -4.40 5.13
CA VAL A 132 -7.98 -2.96 4.82
C VAL A 132 -9.27 -2.49 4.15
N SER A 133 -9.75 -3.22 3.14
CA SER A 133 -10.90 -2.79 2.32
C SER A 133 -12.25 -3.02 3.00
N LEU A 134 -12.33 -3.96 3.95
CA LEU A 134 -13.44 -4.06 4.90
C LEU A 134 -13.68 -2.73 5.63
N LEU A 135 -12.61 -1.98 5.93
CA LEU A 135 -12.64 -0.71 6.64
C LEU A 135 -12.87 0.52 5.74
N PHE A 136 -13.22 0.34 4.45
CA PHE A 136 -13.78 1.43 3.64
C PHE A 136 -15.15 1.90 4.16
N ARG A 137 -15.75 1.14 5.09
CA ARG A 137 -16.96 1.52 5.84
C ARG A 137 -16.69 2.33 7.11
N LEU A 138 -15.50 2.95 7.24
CA LEU A 138 -15.16 3.83 8.36
C LEU A 138 -16.15 4.99 8.57
N GLY A 139 -16.82 5.46 7.49
CA GLY A 139 -17.90 6.44 7.60
C GLY A 139 -19.03 6.00 8.54
N ASP A 140 -19.43 4.72 8.50
CA ASP A 140 -20.46 4.18 9.39
C ASP A 140 -20.00 4.22 10.87
N TYR A 141 -18.72 3.97 11.14
CA TYR A 141 -18.13 4.05 12.48
C TYR A 141 -18.10 5.49 13.01
N VAL A 142 -17.71 6.45 12.16
CA VAL A 142 -17.73 7.87 12.51
C VAL A 142 -19.16 8.34 12.78
N THR A 143 -20.14 7.94 11.96
CA THR A 143 -21.57 8.23 12.19
C THR A 143 -22.10 7.63 13.49
N VAL A 144 -21.74 6.37 13.82
CA VAL A 144 -22.12 5.73 15.10
C VAL A 144 -21.48 6.41 16.32
N LEU A 145 -20.33 7.06 16.15
CA LEU A 145 -19.69 7.93 17.15
C LEU A 145 -20.27 9.36 17.20
N GLY A 146 -21.26 9.69 16.37
CA GLY A 146 -21.86 11.04 16.30
C GLY A 146 -21.07 12.06 15.48
N GLY A 147 -20.01 11.65 14.77
CA GLY A 147 -19.22 12.50 13.89
C GLY A 147 -19.82 12.65 12.49
N GLY A 148 -19.45 13.73 11.79
CA GLY A 148 -19.84 13.99 10.41
C GLY A 148 -18.72 13.75 9.40
N GLU A 149 -18.98 14.18 8.15
CA GLU A 149 -18.03 14.06 7.02
C GLU A 149 -16.73 14.84 7.27
N ARG A 150 -16.80 15.93 8.03
CA ARG A 150 -15.64 16.75 8.42
C ARG A 150 -14.69 15.94 9.29
N GLU A 151 -15.22 15.32 10.34
CA GLU A 151 -14.46 14.50 11.29
C GLU A 151 -13.90 13.28 10.57
N LEU A 152 -14.70 12.61 9.72
CA LEU A 152 -14.24 11.51 8.87
C LEU A 152 -13.05 11.92 7.98
N GLY A 153 -13.14 13.07 7.31
CA GLY A 153 -12.08 13.61 6.47
C GLY A 153 -10.79 13.89 7.25
N TRP A 154 -10.90 14.52 8.43
CA TRP A 154 -9.75 14.80 9.31
C TRP A 154 -9.10 13.53 9.87
N ILE A 155 -9.89 12.55 10.33
CA ILE A 155 -9.39 11.27 10.83
C ILE A 155 -8.62 10.53 9.74
N VAL A 156 -9.20 10.42 8.54
CA VAL A 156 -8.55 9.73 7.41
C VAL A 156 -7.29 10.46 6.95
N GLY A 157 -7.34 11.79 6.81
CA GLY A 157 -6.20 12.61 6.42
C GLY A 157 -5.05 12.52 7.41
N PHE A 158 -5.32 12.75 8.71
CA PHE A 158 -4.29 12.71 9.76
C PHE A 158 -3.61 11.34 9.86
N GLY A 159 -4.33 10.25 9.61
CA GLY A 159 -3.75 8.91 9.51
C GLY A 159 -2.59 8.83 8.50
N MET A 160 -2.71 9.51 7.35
CA MET A 160 -1.69 9.48 6.29
C MET A 160 -0.35 10.08 6.69
N ILE A 161 -0.29 10.90 7.74
CA ILE A 161 0.97 11.37 8.33
C ILE A 161 1.82 10.18 8.79
N GLY A 162 1.20 9.16 9.39
CA GLY A 162 1.86 7.91 9.78
C GLY A 162 2.35 7.10 8.58
N SER A 163 1.56 7.05 7.51
CA SER A 163 1.95 6.40 6.25
C SER A 163 3.21 7.05 5.65
N LEU A 164 3.24 8.38 5.56
CA LEU A 164 4.38 9.16 5.07
C LEU A 164 5.64 8.99 5.94
N PHE A 165 5.50 9.10 7.26
CA PHE A 165 6.61 8.87 8.19
C PHE A 165 7.18 7.45 8.06
N THR A 166 6.29 6.47 7.89
CA THR A 166 6.68 5.08 7.65
C THR A 166 7.45 4.95 6.33
N ARG A 167 6.98 5.53 5.21
CA ARG A 167 7.71 5.44 3.92
C ARG A 167 9.14 5.98 3.95
N ILE A 168 9.43 6.96 4.81
CA ILE A 168 10.78 7.51 5.00
C ILE A 168 11.67 6.54 5.81
N THR A 169 11.09 5.88 6.82
CA THR A 169 11.83 5.05 7.79
C THR A 169 11.84 3.55 7.45
N ILE A 170 10.95 3.09 6.56
CA ILE A 170 10.74 1.66 6.30
C ILE A 170 11.94 0.99 5.63
N GLY A 171 12.69 1.70 4.77
CA GLY A 171 13.89 1.17 4.13
C GLY A 171 14.94 0.79 5.17
N THR A 172 15.36 1.75 5.99
CA THR A 172 16.36 1.51 7.04
C THR A 172 15.87 0.54 8.13
N ALA A 173 14.55 0.45 8.36
CA ALA A 173 13.97 -0.56 9.24
C ALA A 173 14.08 -1.98 8.64
N ILE A 174 13.80 -2.14 7.33
CA ILE A 174 13.96 -3.41 6.60
C ILE A 174 15.43 -3.79 6.50
N ASP A 175 16.34 -2.84 6.28
CA ASP A 175 17.79 -3.13 6.21
C ASP A 175 18.34 -3.62 7.56
N ARG A 176 17.82 -3.09 8.67
CA ARG A 176 18.26 -3.45 10.04
C ARG A 176 17.61 -4.70 10.62
N ARG A 177 16.32 -4.95 10.34
CA ARG A 177 15.52 -6.04 10.94
C ARG A 177 15.07 -7.10 9.94
N GLY A 178 15.37 -6.92 8.65
CA GLY A 178 14.89 -7.77 7.57
C GLY A 178 13.41 -7.54 7.23
N ALA A 179 13.05 -7.79 5.97
CA ALA A 179 11.67 -7.64 5.50
C ALA A 179 10.67 -8.54 6.26
N ARG A 180 11.13 -9.70 6.74
CA ARG A 180 10.33 -10.65 7.53
C ARG A 180 9.74 -10.02 8.80
N GLU A 181 10.59 -9.46 9.65
CA GLU A 181 10.15 -8.91 10.95
C GLU A 181 9.21 -7.74 10.74
N ILE A 182 9.56 -6.83 9.82
CA ILE A 182 8.77 -5.65 9.50
C ILE A 182 7.38 -6.02 8.96
N TRP A 183 7.26 -7.03 8.09
CA TRP A 183 5.98 -7.50 7.56
C TRP A 183 5.08 -8.10 8.66
N ILE A 184 5.64 -8.94 9.52
CA ILE A 184 4.88 -9.57 10.62
C ILE A 184 4.46 -8.51 11.64
N ALA A 185 5.40 -7.63 12.03
CA ALA A 185 5.13 -6.52 12.93
C ALA A 185 4.06 -5.57 12.38
N SER A 186 4.06 -5.27 11.08
CA SER A 186 3.02 -4.44 10.47
C SER A 186 1.63 -5.09 10.54
N ALA A 187 1.53 -6.40 10.29
CA ALA A 187 0.25 -7.10 10.38
C ALA A 187 -0.30 -7.17 11.82
N VAL A 188 0.57 -7.37 12.82
CA VAL A 188 0.20 -7.29 14.24
C VAL A 188 -0.19 -5.85 14.63
N MET A 189 0.56 -4.85 14.18
CA MET A 189 0.29 -3.43 14.44
C MET A 189 -1.06 -2.98 13.87
N PHE A 190 -1.44 -3.48 12.69
CA PHE A 190 -2.78 -3.29 12.12
C PHE A 190 -3.87 -3.91 13.00
N ALA A 191 -3.67 -5.14 13.48
CA ALA A 191 -4.62 -5.82 14.35
C ALA A 191 -4.81 -5.08 15.69
N VAL A 192 -3.72 -4.62 16.30
CA VAL A 192 -3.73 -3.76 17.51
C VAL A 192 -4.49 -2.46 17.24
N ALA A 193 -4.24 -1.81 16.10
CA ALA A 193 -4.98 -0.61 15.72
C ALA A 193 -6.49 -0.89 15.59
N CYS A 194 -6.89 -1.98 14.93
CA CYS A 194 -8.30 -2.36 14.78
C CYS A 194 -8.97 -2.65 16.13
N VAL A 195 -8.35 -3.46 16.98
CA VAL A 195 -8.86 -3.75 18.33
C VAL A 195 -8.97 -2.47 19.17
N GLY A 196 -8.00 -1.56 19.07
CA GLY A 196 -8.06 -0.26 19.75
C GLY A 196 -9.28 0.59 19.37
N HIS A 197 -9.70 0.59 18.09
CA HIS A 197 -10.87 1.35 17.63
C HIS A 197 -12.18 0.85 18.27
N VAL A 198 -12.27 -0.44 18.64
CA VAL A 198 -13.45 -1.00 19.34
C VAL A 198 -13.71 -0.27 20.67
N TYR A 199 -12.67 0.18 21.36
CA TYR A 199 -12.75 0.82 22.68
C TYR A 199 -12.85 2.35 22.65
N VAL A 200 -12.76 3.00 21.47
CA VAL A 200 -12.96 4.45 21.34
C VAL A 200 -14.45 4.77 21.48
N VAL A 201 -14.83 5.52 22.50
CA VAL A 201 -16.22 5.94 22.76
C VAL A 201 -16.51 7.36 22.26
N ASP A 202 -15.49 8.21 22.16
CA ASP A 202 -15.61 9.64 21.79
C ASP A 202 -14.89 9.93 20.47
N ILE A 203 -15.58 10.61 19.55
CA ILE A 203 -15.07 11.04 18.23
C ILE A 203 -13.93 12.06 18.32
N HIS A 204 -13.88 12.86 19.39
CA HIS A 204 -12.85 13.86 19.64
C HIS A 204 -11.66 13.30 20.44
N SER A 205 -11.68 12.02 20.81
CA SER A 205 -10.59 11.38 21.54
C SER A 205 -9.28 11.42 20.74
N PRO A 206 -8.15 11.92 21.30
CA PRO A 206 -6.84 11.83 20.66
C PRO A 206 -6.42 10.39 20.34
N TRP A 207 -6.96 9.40 21.07
CA TRP A 207 -6.71 7.99 20.83
C TRP A 207 -7.19 7.53 19.46
N LEU A 208 -8.29 8.09 18.94
CA LEU A 208 -8.79 7.80 17.60
C LEU A 208 -7.77 8.18 16.52
N TYR A 209 -7.18 9.37 16.64
CA TYR A 209 -6.15 9.86 15.72
C TYR A 209 -4.85 9.06 15.86
N ALA A 210 -4.44 8.71 17.07
CA ALA A 210 -3.25 7.88 17.32
C ALA A 210 -3.39 6.47 16.73
N LEU A 211 -4.54 5.81 16.94
CA LEU A 211 -4.85 4.52 16.35
C LEU A 211 -4.95 4.58 14.82
N ARG A 212 -5.50 5.67 14.26
CA ARG A 212 -5.59 5.85 12.81
C ARG A 212 -4.23 6.12 12.16
N LEU A 213 -3.33 6.81 12.87
CA LEU A 213 -1.93 6.95 12.48
C LEU A 213 -1.22 5.58 12.48
N LEU A 214 -1.37 4.80 13.57
CA LEU A 214 -0.83 3.45 13.69
C LEU A 214 -1.33 2.50 12.57
N PHE A 215 -2.62 2.59 12.27
CA PHE A 215 -3.28 1.90 11.16
C PHE A 215 -2.62 2.22 9.82
N CYS A 216 -2.44 3.50 9.49
CA CYS A 216 -1.82 3.91 8.23
C CYS A 216 -0.32 3.56 8.17
N CYS A 217 0.42 3.65 9.28
CA CYS A 217 1.79 3.13 9.38
C CYS A 217 1.84 1.64 9.01
N SER A 218 0.89 0.84 9.49
CA SER A 218 0.89 -0.60 9.26
C SER A 218 0.68 -0.99 7.79
N ILE A 219 -0.17 -0.25 7.08
CA ILE A 219 -0.39 -0.44 5.64
C ILE A 219 0.88 -0.10 4.85
N ALA A 220 1.50 1.05 5.14
CA ALA A 220 2.75 1.46 4.48
C ALA A 220 3.90 0.47 4.73
N ALA A 221 4.05 0.01 5.98
CA ALA A 221 5.08 -0.94 6.37
C ALA A 221 4.89 -2.30 5.68
N LEU A 222 3.66 -2.81 5.62
CA LEU A 222 3.35 -4.08 4.96
C LEU A 222 3.67 -4.03 3.47
N PHE A 223 3.24 -2.97 2.77
CA PHE A 223 3.55 -2.81 1.35
C PHE A 223 5.06 -2.72 1.09
N GLY A 224 5.80 -1.96 1.90
CA GLY A 224 7.25 -1.86 1.78
C GLY A 224 7.94 -3.22 2.00
N ALA A 225 7.57 -3.93 3.05
CA ALA A 225 8.18 -5.20 3.41
C ALA A 225 7.82 -6.34 2.43
N SER A 226 6.56 -6.45 2.01
CA SER A 226 6.12 -7.50 1.07
C SER A 226 6.73 -7.30 -0.33
N MET A 227 6.81 -6.06 -0.82
CA MET A 227 7.47 -5.76 -2.09
C MET A 227 8.99 -6.01 -2.02
N THR A 228 9.66 -5.63 -0.94
CA THR A 228 11.11 -5.92 -0.80
C THR A 228 11.38 -7.42 -0.70
N PHE A 229 10.56 -8.18 0.04
CA PHE A 229 10.71 -9.63 0.13
C PHE A 229 10.52 -10.31 -1.23
N ILE A 230 9.41 -10.03 -1.93
CA ILE A 230 9.15 -10.61 -3.26
C ILE A 230 10.19 -10.15 -4.30
N GLY A 231 10.64 -8.90 -4.23
CA GLY A 231 11.72 -8.39 -5.07
C GLY A 231 13.06 -9.10 -4.85
N ALA A 232 13.36 -9.54 -3.63
CA ALA A 232 14.56 -10.29 -3.30
C ALA A 232 14.52 -11.77 -3.76
N LEU A 233 13.32 -12.37 -3.84
CA LEU A 233 13.14 -13.72 -4.42
C LEU A 233 13.19 -13.73 -5.96
N ALA A 234 12.93 -12.59 -6.59
CA ALA A 234 12.76 -12.50 -8.03
C ALA A 234 14.09 -12.50 -8.79
N PRO A 235 14.24 -13.30 -9.87
CA PRO A 235 15.29 -13.08 -10.86
C PRO A 235 15.23 -11.65 -11.39
N ARG A 236 16.39 -10.98 -11.56
CA ARG A 236 16.46 -9.54 -11.91
C ARG A 236 15.59 -9.12 -13.11
N HIS A 237 15.38 -10.01 -14.08
CA HIS A 237 14.55 -9.76 -15.26
C HIS A 237 13.03 -10.02 -15.07
N ARG A 238 12.60 -10.61 -13.94
CA ARG A 238 11.19 -10.95 -13.62
C ARG A 238 10.65 -10.27 -12.35
N VAL A 239 11.42 -9.37 -11.74
CA VAL A 239 10.99 -8.57 -10.56
C VAL A 239 9.66 -7.87 -10.83
N ALA A 240 9.50 -7.23 -12.00
CA ALA A 240 8.28 -6.53 -12.39
C ALA A 240 7.07 -7.46 -12.59
N GLU A 241 7.29 -8.70 -13.05
CA GLU A 241 6.24 -9.72 -13.20
C GLU A 241 5.70 -10.13 -11.82
N LEU A 242 6.61 -10.47 -10.90
CA LEU A 242 6.25 -10.92 -9.54
C LEU A 242 5.61 -9.82 -8.69
N ILE A 243 6.13 -8.59 -8.74
CA ILE A 243 5.50 -7.43 -8.07
C ILE A 243 4.15 -7.11 -8.73
N GLY A 244 4.05 -7.21 -10.05
CA GLY A 244 2.82 -7.02 -10.80
C GLY A 244 1.72 -8.02 -10.41
N MET A 245 2.08 -9.30 -10.25
CA MET A 245 1.19 -10.36 -9.79
C MET A 245 0.86 -10.22 -8.29
N LEU A 246 1.83 -9.89 -7.43
CA LEU A 246 1.52 -9.54 -6.02
C LEU A 246 0.48 -8.41 -5.97
N GLY A 247 0.61 -7.41 -6.86
CA GLY A 247 -0.33 -6.30 -6.99
C GLY A 247 -1.74 -6.66 -7.46
N THR A 248 -2.02 -7.87 -7.97
CA THR A 248 -3.41 -8.28 -8.27
C THR A 248 -4.16 -8.73 -7.02
N SER A 249 -3.46 -9.24 -6.01
CA SER A 249 -4.05 -9.54 -4.69
C SER A 249 -4.63 -8.30 -4.00
N GLY A 250 -4.12 -7.09 -4.32
CA GLY A 250 -4.69 -5.83 -3.85
C GLY A 250 -6.09 -5.55 -4.40
N PHE A 251 -6.30 -5.71 -5.70
CA PHE A 251 -7.61 -5.55 -6.32
C PHE A 251 -8.58 -6.66 -5.88
N LEU A 252 -8.12 -7.92 -5.84
CA LEU A 252 -8.93 -9.05 -5.37
C LEU A 252 -9.32 -8.89 -3.89
N GLY A 253 -8.40 -8.38 -3.05
CA GLY A 253 -8.66 -8.06 -1.65
C GLY A 253 -9.62 -6.89 -1.49
N THR A 254 -9.55 -5.88 -2.38
CA THR A 254 -10.54 -4.80 -2.42
C THR A 254 -11.94 -5.33 -2.73
N LEU A 255 -12.09 -6.13 -3.79
CA LEU A 255 -13.35 -6.82 -4.13
C LEU A 255 -13.89 -7.61 -2.93
N LEU A 256 -13.11 -8.56 -2.40
CA LEU A 256 -13.58 -9.47 -1.35
C LEU A 256 -13.81 -8.76 -0.01
N GLY A 257 -12.97 -7.79 0.35
CA GLY A 257 -13.10 -7.00 1.58
C GLY A 257 -14.35 -6.12 1.60
N THR A 258 -14.68 -5.47 0.48
CA THR A 258 -15.90 -4.65 0.41
C THR A 258 -17.17 -5.50 0.33
N GLN A 259 -17.14 -6.66 -0.34
CA GLN A 259 -18.24 -7.63 -0.28
C GLN A 259 -18.45 -8.17 1.15
N LEU A 260 -17.37 -8.44 1.89
CA LEU A 260 -17.43 -8.86 3.29
C LEU A 260 -17.97 -7.74 4.19
N GLY A 261 -17.61 -6.47 3.92
CA GLY A 261 -18.15 -5.31 4.63
C GLY A 261 -19.65 -5.12 4.41
N ASP A 262 -20.14 -5.38 3.21
CA ASP A 262 -21.58 -5.39 2.93
C ASP A 262 -22.30 -6.60 3.51
N LEU A 263 -21.66 -7.78 3.58
CA LEU A 263 -22.23 -8.93 4.27
C LEU A 263 -22.38 -8.69 5.78
N LEU A 264 -21.38 -8.06 6.41
CA LEU A 264 -21.34 -7.82 7.85
C LEU A 264 -22.20 -6.60 8.29
N LEU A 265 -22.25 -5.53 7.49
CA LEU A 265 -22.88 -4.26 7.88
C LEU A 265 -23.94 -3.74 6.88
N GLY A 266 -24.28 -4.47 5.82
CA GLY A 266 -25.19 -4.04 4.73
C GLY A 266 -26.68 -3.93 5.08
N ARG A 267 -27.01 -3.74 6.37
CA ARG A 267 -28.37 -3.53 6.89
C ARG A 267 -28.69 -2.03 6.90
N GLU A 268 -29.98 -1.68 6.92
CA GLU A 268 -30.43 -0.27 6.94
C GLU A 268 -29.99 0.46 8.21
N ARG A 269 -30.09 -0.22 9.36
CA ARG A 269 -29.62 0.29 10.66
C ARG A 269 -28.31 -0.40 11.02
N ILE A 270 -27.32 0.41 11.38
CA ILE A 270 -26.01 -0.05 11.83
C ILE A 270 -25.91 0.24 13.32
N ALA A 271 -25.71 -0.80 14.11
CA ALA A 271 -25.45 -0.70 15.53
C ALA A 271 -23.95 -0.66 15.82
N ARG A 272 -23.58 -0.21 17.03
CA ARG A 272 -22.19 -0.27 17.50
C ARG A 272 -21.62 -1.70 17.48
N GLY A 273 -22.47 -2.71 17.66
CA GLY A 273 -22.10 -4.13 17.55
C GLY A 273 -21.59 -4.52 16.16
N ASP A 274 -22.25 -4.09 15.09
CA ASP A 274 -21.87 -4.43 13.70
C ASP A 274 -20.51 -3.80 13.34
N VAL A 275 -20.28 -2.58 13.81
CA VAL A 275 -19.01 -1.84 13.62
C VAL A 275 -17.88 -2.45 14.46
N ASN A 276 -18.16 -2.87 15.70
CA ASN A 276 -17.18 -3.60 16.51
C ASN A 276 -16.81 -4.94 15.84
N LEU A 277 -17.79 -5.66 15.28
CA LEU A 277 -17.58 -6.90 14.53
C LEU A 277 -16.70 -6.68 13.29
N MET A 278 -16.88 -5.57 12.57
CA MET A 278 -16.02 -5.16 11.45
C MET A 278 -14.54 -5.07 11.86
N PHE A 279 -14.25 -4.40 12.97
CA PHE A 279 -12.87 -4.26 13.47
C PHE A 279 -12.29 -5.58 13.97
N TRP A 280 -13.09 -6.43 14.64
CA TRP A 280 -12.64 -7.77 15.04
C TRP A 280 -12.35 -8.66 13.83
N ALA A 281 -13.21 -8.66 12.81
CA ALA A 281 -12.98 -9.40 11.58
C ALA A 281 -11.71 -8.90 10.85
N ALA A 282 -11.49 -7.58 10.76
CA ALA A 282 -10.27 -7.00 10.21
C ALA A 282 -9.01 -7.41 11.00
N ALA A 283 -9.07 -7.41 12.33
CA ALA A 283 -7.97 -7.87 13.19
C ALA A 283 -7.65 -9.36 12.98
N CYS A 284 -8.66 -10.23 12.97
CA CYS A 284 -8.50 -11.67 12.70
C CYS A 284 -7.89 -11.94 11.31
N LEU A 285 -8.35 -11.24 10.28
CA LEU A 285 -7.79 -11.34 8.93
C LEU A 285 -6.33 -10.86 8.86
N ALA A 286 -5.97 -9.79 9.58
CA ALA A 286 -4.59 -9.31 9.64
C ALA A 286 -3.67 -10.28 10.42
N LEU A 287 -4.15 -10.93 11.48
CA LEU A 287 -3.39 -12.00 12.16
C LEU A 287 -3.23 -13.24 11.27
N ALA A 288 -4.25 -13.61 10.50
CA ALA A 288 -4.13 -14.67 9.48
C ALA A 288 -3.18 -14.27 8.32
N ALA A 289 -3.13 -12.99 7.94
CA ALA A 289 -2.11 -12.49 7.02
C ALA A 289 -0.70 -12.60 7.62
N ALA A 290 -0.55 -12.36 8.93
CA ALA A 290 0.73 -12.51 9.64
C ALA A 290 1.20 -13.98 9.69
N THR A 291 0.29 -14.96 9.88
CA THR A 291 0.67 -16.39 9.84
C THR A 291 1.09 -16.81 8.43
N LEU A 292 0.44 -16.34 7.38
CA LEU A 292 0.89 -16.58 6.00
C LEU A 292 2.23 -15.88 5.67
N ALA A 293 2.48 -14.67 6.19
CA ALA A 293 3.78 -14.01 6.07
C ALA A 293 4.89 -14.80 6.80
N LEU A 294 4.60 -15.31 7.99
CA LEU A 294 5.49 -16.24 8.72
C LEU A 294 5.81 -17.48 7.89
N LEU A 295 4.82 -18.10 7.24
CA LEU A 295 5.03 -19.28 6.39
C LEU A 295 5.84 -18.95 5.11
N ALA A 296 5.56 -17.83 4.45
CA ALA A 296 6.32 -17.37 3.28
C ALA A 296 7.80 -17.14 3.63
N THR A 297 8.06 -16.53 4.78
CA THR A 297 9.42 -16.09 5.17
C THR A 297 10.28 -17.18 5.82
N ARG A 298 9.74 -18.37 6.11
CA ARG A 298 10.47 -19.52 6.69
C ARG A 298 11.68 -19.97 5.86
N GLY A 299 11.66 -19.75 4.55
CA GLY A 299 12.72 -20.16 3.63
C GLY A 299 13.92 -19.20 3.53
N GLY A 300 13.92 -18.07 4.25
CA GLY A 300 15.08 -17.19 4.37
C GLY A 300 15.54 -16.48 3.09
N ALA A 301 14.83 -15.41 2.70
CA ALA A 301 15.49 -14.37 1.92
C ALA A 301 16.39 -13.56 2.86
N ALA A 302 17.71 -13.73 2.75
CA ALA A 302 18.67 -12.93 3.50
C ALA A 302 18.45 -11.43 3.19
N PRO A 303 18.62 -10.52 4.18
CA PRO A 303 18.48 -9.10 3.92
C PRO A 303 19.50 -8.68 2.85
N PRO A 304 19.08 -7.96 1.79
CA PRO A 304 20.02 -7.49 0.78
C PRO A 304 20.96 -6.47 1.44
N LYS A 305 22.19 -6.90 1.75
CA LYS A 305 23.25 -5.99 2.18
C LYS A 305 23.63 -5.09 1.01
N HIS A 306 23.11 -3.88 1.01
CA HIS A 306 23.70 -2.76 0.29
C HIS A 306 23.91 -1.59 1.23
N HIS A 307 25.10 -1.02 1.15
CA HIS A 307 25.56 0.08 1.98
C HIS A 307 25.50 1.40 1.20
N GLU A 308 25.80 2.46 1.96
CA GLU A 308 26.19 3.80 1.50
C GLU A 308 25.09 4.76 1.08
N ASN A 309 25.20 6.08 1.28
CA ASN A 309 25.96 6.95 2.22
C ASN A 309 25.57 8.41 1.91
N ALA A 310 25.02 8.67 0.72
CA ALA A 310 24.42 9.94 0.36
C ALA A 310 23.11 10.19 1.14
N PRO A 311 22.89 11.41 1.69
CA PRO A 311 21.65 11.72 2.38
C PRO A 311 20.47 11.75 1.38
N PRO A 312 19.33 11.07 1.66
CA PRO A 312 18.25 10.87 0.68
C PRO A 312 17.72 12.16 0.05
N TRP A 313 17.67 13.26 0.82
CA TRP A 313 17.18 14.56 0.35
C TRP A 313 18.01 15.13 -0.81
N ARG A 314 19.32 14.88 -0.85
CA ARG A 314 20.22 15.41 -1.89
C ARG A 314 19.97 14.71 -3.22
N VAL A 315 19.76 13.39 -3.19
CA VAL A 315 19.38 12.61 -4.38
C VAL A 315 17.99 13.02 -4.84
N LEU A 316 17.02 13.14 -3.93
CA LEU A 316 15.67 13.54 -4.28
C LEU A 316 15.65 14.91 -4.97
N ARG A 317 16.25 15.94 -4.35
CA ARG A 317 16.31 17.30 -4.90
C ARG A 317 16.89 17.38 -6.32
N SER A 318 17.84 16.50 -6.68
CA SER A 318 18.47 16.50 -8.00
C SER A 318 17.64 15.83 -9.10
N TYR A 319 16.75 14.89 -8.77
CA TYR A 319 16.07 14.05 -9.77
C TYR A 319 14.53 14.06 -9.66
N PHE A 320 13.94 14.79 -8.70
CA PHE A 320 12.50 14.75 -8.40
C PHE A 320 11.62 15.24 -9.57
N PRO A 321 10.78 14.38 -10.17
CA PRO A 321 9.91 14.75 -11.27
C PRO A 321 8.61 15.34 -10.72
N LEU A 322 8.67 16.62 -10.31
CA LEU A 322 7.55 17.32 -9.66
C LEU A 322 6.19 17.15 -10.39
N PRO A 323 6.07 17.25 -11.73
CA PRO A 323 4.77 17.07 -12.39
C PRO A 323 4.20 15.65 -12.23
N VAL A 324 5.06 14.61 -12.22
CA VAL A 324 4.65 13.22 -11.97
C VAL A 324 4.22 13.03 -10.53
N PHE A 325 4.92 13.65 -9.58
CA PHE A 325 4.52 13.65 -8.18
C PHE A 325 3.16 14.35 -7.98
N VAL A 326 2.93 15.50 -8.61
CA VAL A 326 1.62 16.19 -8.56
C VAL A 326 0.52 15.33 -9.19
N ALA A 327 0.77 14.62 -10.28
CA ALA A 327 -0.18 13.66 -10.85
C ALA A 327 -0.47 12.48 -9.90
N GLY A 328 0.53 11.96 -9.20
CA GLY A 328 0.37 10.93 -8.16
C GLY A 328 -0.41 11.42 -6.93
N ALA A 329 -0.22 12.67 -6.52
CA ALA A 329 -1.00 13.28 -5.44
C ALA A 329 -2.45 13.54 -5.87
N ALA A 330 -2.69 14.03 -7.09
CA ALA A 330 -4.04 14.18 -7.63
C ALA A 330 -4.76 12.82 -7.74
N MET A 331 -4.04 11.75 -8.11
CA MET A 331 -4.56 10.39 -8.08
C MET A 331 -5.03 9.96 -6.68
N GLY A 332 -4.19 10.16 -5.65
CA GLY A 332 -4.54 9.86 -4.26
C GLY A 332 -5.75 10.65 -3.76
N ALA A 333 -5.76 11.96 -4.02
CA ALA A 333 -6.89 12.85 -3.68
C ALA A 333 -8.18 12.51 -4.45
N GLY A 334 -8.07 12.06 -5.70
CA GLY A 334 -9.20 11.61 -6.50
C GLY A 334 -9.81 10.29 -6.00
N LEU A 335 -8.98 9.34 -5.55
CA LEU A 335 -9.44 8.02 -5.11
C LEU A 335 -9.81 7.96 -3.62
N VAL A 336 -9.32 8.89 -2.78
CA VAL A 336 -9.75 8.97 -1.37
C VAL A 336 -11.23 9.32 -1.23
N VAL A 337 -11.80 10.07 -2.18
CA VAL A 337 -13.24 10.37 -2.25
C VAL A 337 -14.06 9.09 -2.43
N LEU A 338 -13.65 8.22 -3.36
CA LEU A 338 -14.28 6.92 -3.56
C LEU A 338 -14.12 6.02 -2.32
N GLN A 339 -12.94 6.00 -1.71
CA GLN A 339 -12.64 5.11 -0.57
C GLN A 339 -13.26 5.56 0.76
N THR A 340 -13.55 6.86 0.93
CA THR A 340 -13.95 7.44 2.21
C THR A 340 -15.41 7.91 2.21
N PHE A 341 -15.80 8.70 1.21
CA PHE A 341 -17.09 9.40 1.18
C PHE A 341 -18.15 8.68 0.34
N LEU A 342 -17.80 7.65 -0.45
CA LEU A 342 -18.79 6.87 -1.18
C LEU A 342 -19.80 6.22 -0.23
N ARG A 343 -19.35 5.72 0.93
CA ARG A 343 -20.23 5.03 1.89
C ARG A 343 -21.31 5.96 2.44
N THR A 344 -20.91 7.14 2.90
CA THR A 344 -21.82 8.13 3.46
C THR A 344 -22.72 8.75 2.37
N TYR A 345 -22.19 8.93 1.16
CA TYR A 345 -22.98 9.30 -0.02
C TYR A 345 -24.12 8.30 -0.31
N THR A 346 -23.77 7.01 -0.48
CA THR A 346 -24.76 5.99 -0.85
C THR A 346 -25.77 5.75 0.27
N ALA A 347 -25.35 5.89 1.53
CA ALA A 347 -26.26 5.83 2.68
C ALA A 347 -27.34 6.94 2.64
N LYS A 348 -27.00 8.19 2.28
CA LYS A 348 -28.00 9.26 2.07
C LYS A 348 -29.00 8.96 0.94
N LEU A 349 -28.65 8.08 0.01
CA LEU A 349 -29.52 7.62 -1.09
C LEU A 349 -30.30 6.33 -0.77
N GLY A 350 -30.19 5.77 0.44
CA GLY A 350 -30.77 4.46 0.79
C GLY A 350 -30.06 3.27 0.14
N ILE A 351 -28.85 3.47 -0.42
CA ILE A 351 -28.04 2.42 -1.05
C ILE A 351 -27.04 1.91 -0.01
N HIS A 352 -27.41 0.81 0.66
CA HIS A 352 -26.61 0.23 1.75
C HIS A 352 -25.48 -0.72 1.30
N GLN A 353 -25.31 -0.94 0.00
CA GLN A 353 -24.30 -1.83 -0.58
C GLN A 353 -23.32 -1.05 -1.47
N ILE A 354 -22.05 -1.00 -1.09
CA ILE A 354 -20.97 -0.33 -1.83
C ILE A 354 -20.02 -1.31 -2.54
N GLY A 355 -20.04 -2.59 -2.15
CA GLY A 355 -19.15 -3.63 -2.66
C GLY A 355 -19.23 -3.80 -4.16
N ASN A 356 -20.44 -3.68 -4.75
CA ASN A 356 -20.64 -3.76 -6.19
C ASN A 356 -19.80 -2.74 -6.98
N VAL A 357 -19.58 -1.53 -6.43
CA VAL A 357 -18.75 -0.48 -7.06
C VAL A 357 -17.29 -0.91 -7.07
N PHE A 358 -16.81 -1.38 -5.92
CA PHE A 358 -15.43 -1.85 -5.73
C PHE A 358 -15.16 -3.17 -6.46
N ALA A 359 -16.17 -4.01 -6.66
CA ALA A 359 -16.12 -5.22 -7.46
C ALA A 359 -15.88 -4.88 -8.94
N VAL A 360 -16.71 -4.00 -9.51
CA VAL A 360 -16.55 -3.52 -10.89
C VAL A 360 -15.20 -2.82 -11.06
N TYR A 361 -14.82 -1.95 -10.12
CA TYR A 361 -13.51 -1.30 -10.06
C TYR A 361 -12.35 -2.30 -10.08
N ALA A 362 -12.38 -3.33 -9.23
CA ALA A 362 -11.31 -4.32 -9.12
C ALA A 362 -11.20 -5.18 -10.37
N ILE A 363 -12.32 -5.69 -10.88
CA ILE A 363 -12.38 -6.47 -12.13
C ILE A 363 -11.85 -5.62 -13.30
N THR A 364 -12.33 -4.38 -13.42
CA THR A 364 -11.89 -3.47 -14.49
C THR A 364 -10.42 -3.14 -14.37
N ALA A 365 -9.90 -2.93 -13.16
CA ALA A 365 -8.49 -2.62 -12.95
C ALA A 365 -7.57 -3.81 -13.34
N VAL A 366 -7.97 -5.04 -12.99
CA VAL A 366 -7.24 -6.25 -13.39
C VAL A 366 -7.30 -6.48 -14.90
N VAL A 367 -8.50 -6.41 -15.50
CA VAL A 367 -8.69 -6.57 -16.95
C VAL A 367 -7.91 -5.49 -17.72
N THR A 368 -8.01 -4.22 -17.31
CA THR A 368 -7.27 -3.12 -17.90
C THR A 368 -5.77 -3.38 -17.80
N ARG A 369 -5.23 -3.73 -16.62
CA ARG A 369 -3.79 -4.02 -16.44
C ARG A 369 -3.28 -5.12 -17.38
N VAL A 370 -4.09 -6.14 -17.68
CA VAL A 370 -3.74 -7.20 -18.65
C VAL A 370 -3.78 -6.68 -20.09
N LEU A 371 -4.85 -5.97 -20.49
CA LEU A 371 -5.02 -5.45 -21.84
C LEU A 371 -4.02 -4.34 -22.19
N THR A 372 -3.70 -3.46 -21.23
CA THR A 372 -2.84 -2.30 -21.43
C THR A 372 -1.35 -2.60 -21.18
N ARG A 373 -0.95 -3.86 -20.98
CA ARG A 373 0.44 -4.24 -20.66
C ARG A 373 1.48 -3.80 -21.70
N ARG A 374 1.09 -3.64 -22.97
CA ARG A 374 1.92 -3.13 -24.09
C ARG A 374 1.66 -1.66 -24.43
N TRP A 375 0.79 -0.97 -23.71
CA TRP A 375 0.47 0.44 -23.99
C TRP A 375 1.61 1.42 -23.61
N PRO A 376 2.46 1.18 -22.59
CA PRO A 376 3.60 2.06 -22.33
C PRO A 376 4.52 2.22 -23.54
N GLU A 377 4.74 1.13 -24.30
CA GLU A 377 5.56 1.09 -25.51
C GLU A 377 4.86 1.74 -26.72
N ARG A 378 3.55 1.52 -26.88
CA ARG A 378 2.79 1.95 -28.08
C ARG A 378 2.18 3.34 -27.99
N VAL A 379 1.70 3.72 -26.81
CA VAL A 379 0.92 4.95 -26.56
C VAL A 379 1.76 5.98 -25.82
N GLY A 380 2.77 5.54 -25.06
CA GLY A 380 3.65 6.37 -24.27
C GLY A 380 3.10 6.64 -22.86
N ILE A 381 3.98 6.52 -21.86
CA ILE A 381 3.66 6.65 -20.43
C ILE A 381 2.94 7.98 -20.11
N MET A 382 3.36 9.09 -20.74
CA MET A 382 2.77 10.41 -20.48
C MET A 382 1.30 10.50 -20.90
N ARG A 383 0.93 9.89 -22.04
CA ARG A 383 -0.47 9.83 -22.50
C ARG A 383 -1.32 8.95 -21.59
N MET A 384 -0.74 7.86 -21.05
CA MET A 384 -1.41 6.99 -20.07
C MET A 384 -1.67 7.71 -18.73
N ILE A 385 -0.77 8.59 -18.27
CA ILE A 385 -1.00 9.43 -17.09
C ILE A 385 -2.19 10.37 -17.31
N VAL A 386 -2.23 11.07 -18.45
CA VAL A 386 -3.33 11.99 -18.77
C VAL A 386 -4.65 11.24 -18.92
N ALA A 387 -4.68 10.13 -19.66
CA ALA A 387 -5.86 9.29 -19.80
C ALA A 387 -6.35 8.73 -18.46
N GLY A 388 -5.43 8.34 -17.57
CA GLY A 388 -5.74 7.91 -16.21
C GLY A 388 -6.39 9.00 -15.37
N LEU A 389 -5.83 10.22 -15.35
CA LEU A 389 -6.39 11.37 -14.62
C LEU A 389 -7.80 11.74 -15.14
N LEU A 390 -7.99 11.77 -16.47
CA LEU A 390 -9.28 12.06 -17.08
C LEU A 390 -10.32 10.95 -16.80
N ALA A 391 -9.91 9.69 -16.75
CA ALA A 391 -10.79 8.58 -16.36
C ALA A 391 -11.20 8.65 -14.88
N LEU A 392 -10.31 9.05 -13.97
CA LEU A 392 -10.68 9.33 -12.57
C LEU A 392 -11.64 10.51 -12.47
N ALA A 393 -11.44 11.57 -13.26
CA ALA A 393 -12.37 12.72 -13.30
C ALA A 393 -13.75 12.31 -13.84
N LEU A 394 -13.80 11.48 -14.88
CA LEU A 394 -15.04 10.88 -15.37
C LEU A 394 -15.71 10.01 -14.30
N GLY A 395 -14.93 9.23 -13.54
CA GLY A 395 -15.43 8.43 -12.42
C GLY A 395 -16.13 9.28 -11.36
N GLN A 396 -15.58 10.46 -11.03
CA GLN A 396 -16.23 11.43 -10.14
C GLN A 396 -17.54 11.96 -10.74
N LEU A 397 -17.53 12.40 -12.01
CA LEU A 397 -18.73 12.94 -12.66
C LEU A 397 -19.85 11.90 -12.81
N LEU A 398 -19.50 10.62 -13.00
CA LEU A 398 -20.47 9.51 -13.05
C LEU A 398 -21.11 9.18 -11.68
N LEU A 399 -20.65 9.79 -10.58
CA LEU A 399 -21.37 9.72 -9.30
C LEU A 399 -22.53 10.72 -9.23
N LEU A 400 -22.55 11.79 -10.04
CA LEU A 400 -23.60 12.82 -10.02
C LEU A 400 -25.02 12.29 -10.30
N PRO A 401 -25.28 11.43 -11.32
CA PRO A 401 -26.63 10.94 -11.64
C PRO A 401 -27.03 9.69 -10.83
N VAL A 402 -26.33 9.35 -9.74
CA VAL A 402 -26.61 8.12 -8.99
C VAL A 402 -27.91 8.26 -8.20
N SER A 403 -28.89 7.43 -8.55
CA SER A 403 -30.17 7.27 -7.83
C SER A 403 -30.55 5.80 -7.62
N ARG A 404 -29.80 4.86 -8.21
CA ARG A 404 -30.00 3.42 -8.09
C ARG A 404 -28.62 2.72 -8.04
N PRO A 405 -28.50 1.53 -7.39
CA PRO A 405 -27.22 0.86 -7.20
C PRO A 405 -26.44 0.62 -8.51
N TRP A 406 -27.14 0.29 -9.60
CA TRP A 406 -26.54 0.04 -10.92
C TRP A 406 -25.90 1.27 -11.58
N HIS A 407 -26.25 2.50 -11.19
CA HIS A 407 -25.58 3.71 -11.73
C HIS A 407 -24.12 3.77 -11.28
N LEU A 408 -23.78 3.16 -10.14
CA LEU A 408 -22.41 3.08 -9.62
C LEU A 408 -21.50 2.15 -10.44
N ILE A 409 -22.04 1.32 -11.34
CA ILE A 409 -21.23 0.50 -12.24
C ILE A 409 -20.39 1.40 -13.16
N GLY A 410 -20.97 2.49 -13.67
CA GLY A 410 -20.27 3.43 -14.55
C GLY A 410 -19.08 4.11 -13.88
N SER A 411 -19.25 4.60 -12.65
CA SER A 411 -18.14 5.17 -11.88
C SER A 411 -17.10 4.10 -11.53
N GLY A 412 -17.52 2.90 -11.11
CA GLY A 412 -16.62 1.77 -10.85
C GLY A 412 -15.72 1.41 -12.05
N LEU A 413 -16.29 1.34 -13.27
CA LEU A 413 -15.53 1.12 -14.51
C LEU A 413 -14.47 2.22 -14.71
N ALA A 414 -14.87 3.49 -14.63
CA ALA A 414 -14.00 4.64 -14.87
C ALA A 414 -12.88 4.76 -13.82
N PHE A 415 -13.18 4.55 -12.53
CA PHE A 415 -12.18 4.51 -11.47
C PHE A 415 -11.21 3.34 -11.62
N GLY A 416 -11.70 2.15 -12.01
CA GLY A 416 -10.86 0.95 -12.18
C GLY A 416 -9.89 1.10 -13.36
N PHE A 417 -10.38 1.58 -14.50
CA PHE A 417 -9.58 1.90 -15.67
C PHE A 417 -8.56 3.01 -15.37
N GLY A 418 -9.01 4.10 -14.75
CA GLY A 418 -8.17 5.23 -14.36
C GLY A 418 -7.04 4.82 -13.43
N HIS A 419 -7.32 4.03 -12.39
CA HIS A 419 -6.29 3.52 -11.48
C HIS A 419 -5.29 2.64 -12.23
N ALA A 420 -5.77 1.65 -12.99
CA ALA A 420 -4.92 0.65 -13.64
C ALA A 420 -3.94 1.26 -14.66
N LEU A 421 -4.33 2.33 -15.34
CA LEU A 421 -3.42 3.13 -16.16
C LEU A 421 -2.48 4.00 -15.31
N LEU A 422 -3.03 4.78 -14.37
CA LEU A 422 -2.31 5.88 -13.74
C LEU A 422 -1.23 5.40 -12.77
N PHE A 423 -1.53 4.42 -11.92
CA PHE A 423 -0.61 3.94 -10.88
C PHE A 423 0.73 3.42 -11.45
N PRO A 424 0.78 2.44 -12.36
CA PRO A 424 2.05 1.96 -12.91
C PRO A 424 2.74 3.04 -13.77
N SER A 425 1.98 3.91 -14.44
CA SER A 425 2.54 4.96 -15.29
C SER A 425 3.24 6.06 -14.47
N VAL A 426 2.65 6.48 -13.35
CA VAL A 426 3.25 7.43 -12.39
C VAL A 426 4.51 6.83 -11.76
N VAL A 427 4.47 5.57 -11.32
CA VAL A 427 5.66 4.90 -10.75
C VAL A 427 6.77 4.74 -11.80
N ALA A 428 6.45 4.38 -13.04
CA ALA A 428 7.44 4.27 -14.12
C ALA A 428 8.06 5.63 -14.48
N ALA A 429 7.23 6.64 -14.82
CA ALA A 429 7.69 7.99 -15.13
C ALA A 429 8.49 8.61 -13.97
N GLY A 430 8.09 8.32 -12.74
CA GLY A 430 8.71 8.84 -11.53
C GLY A 430 10.07 8.22 -11.19
N THR A 431 10.38 7.04 -11.74
CA THR A 431 11.61 6.28 -11.43
C THR A 431 12.62 6.24 -12.57
N ILE A 432 12.20 6.47 -13.83
CA ILE A 432 13.07 6.45 -15.02
C ILE A 432 14.27 7.40 -14.90
N GLY A 433 14.07 8.61 -14.36
CA GLY A 433 15.14 9.60 -14.22
C GLY A 433 16.18 9.32 -13.12
N PHE A 434 15.97 8.30 -12.27
CA PHE A 434 16.87 8.02 -11.16
C PHE A 434 17.95 6.99 -11.51
N PRO A 435 19.21 7.19 -11.06
CA PRO A 435 20.27 6.18 -11.18
C PRO A 435 19.83 4.83 -10.60
N ALA A 436 20.24 3.72 -11.22
CA ALA A 436 19.82 2.37 -10.84
C ALA A 436 19.96 2.08 -9.32
N ARG A 437 21.07 2.54 -8.72
CA ARG A 437 21.36 2.43 -7.27
C ARG A 437 20.36 3.14 -6.34
N HIS A 438 19.58 4.10 -6.84
CA HIS A 438 18.59 4.87 -6.05
C HIS A 438 17.13 4.58 -6.45
N ARG A 439 16.86 3.56 -7.29
CA ARG A 439 15.49 3.26 -7.75
C ARG A 439 14.52 2.87 -6.62
N GLY A 440 15.02 2.29 -5.53
CA GLY A 440 14.22 2.05 -4.33
C GLY A 440 13.69 3.35 -3.71
N LEU A 441 14.59 4.31 -3.45
CA LEU A 441 14.25 5.65 -2.96
C LEU A 441 13.31 6.40 -3.91
N ALA A 442 13.53 6.30 -5.21
CA ALA A 442 12.65 6.88 -6.22
C ALA A 442 11.23 6.30 -6.14
N THR A 443 11.13 4.97 -6.06
CA THR A 443 9.85 4.26 -5.98
C THR A 443 9.10 4.63 -4.71
N THR A 444 9.74 4.60 -3.53
CA THR A 444 9.08 4.99 -2.27
C THR A 444 8.66 6.45 -2.27
N SER A 445 9.49 7.36 -2.80
CA SER A 445 9.17 8.79 -2.90
C SER A 445 7.98 9.07 -3.82
N ILE A 446 7.86 8.35 -4.93
CA ILE A 446 6.73 8.50 -5.87
C ILE A 446 5.47 7.84 -5.31
N LEU A 447 5.59 6.74 -4.57
CA LEU A 447 4.45 6.17 -3.83
C LEU A 447 3.98 7.08 -2.68
N SER A 448 4.87 7.86 -2.05
CA SER A 448 4.46 8.91 -1.10
C SER A 448 3.59 9.99 -1.73
N ALA A 449 3.63 10.19 -3.05
CA ALA A 449 2.77 11.16 -3.73
C ALA A 449 1.29 10.84 -3.49
N TRP A 450 0.91 9.57 -3.66
CA TRP A 450 -0.44 9.07 -3.40
C TRP A 450 -0.89 9.38 -1.96
N ASP A 451 -0.03 9.12 -0.98
CA ASP A 451 -0.32 9.37 0.44
C ASP A 451 -0.48 10.87 0.74
N VAL A 452 0.34 11.75 0.14
CA VAL A 452 0.15 13.21 0.20
C VAL A 452 -1.20 13.59 -0.41
N GLY A 453 -1.59 12.94 -1.51
CA GLY A 453 -2.91 13.06 -2.10
C GLY A 453 -4.04 12.73 -1.13
N GLN A 454 -3.94 11.62 -0.40
CA GLN A 454 -4.95 11.24 0.59
C GLN A 454 -4.92 12.15 1.84
N LEU A 455 -3.74 12.53 2.32
CA LEU A 455 -3.52 13.45 3.44
C LEU A 455 -4.23 14.79 3.23
N LEU A 456 -4.13 15.35 2.03
CA LEU A 456 -4.75 16.63 1.68
C LEU A 456 -6.21 16.44 1.22
N GLY A 457 -6.48 15.40 0.44
CA GLY A 457 -7.76 15.15 -0.20
C GLY A 457 -8.88 14.77 0.78
N ALA A 458 -8.61 14.00 1.84
CA ALA A 458 -9.65 13.61 2.79
C ALA A 458 -10.15 14.79 3.65
N PRO A 459 -9.29 15.61 4.29
CA PRO A 459 -9.74 16.81 5.00
C PRO A 459 -10.35 17.84 4.05
N ALA A 460 -9.77 18.04 2.86
CA ALA A 460 -10.35 18.93 1.85
C ALA A 460 -11.76 18.48 1.44
N GLY A 461 -11.98 17.17 1.22
CA GLY A 461 -13.29 16.64 0.89
C GLY A 461 -14.33 16.85 2.00
N GLY A 462 -13.96 16.57 3.26
CA GLY A 462 -14.82 16.84 4.42
C GLY A 462 -15.14 18.33 4.60
N MET A 463 -14.16 19.21 4.32
CA MET A 463 -14.39 20.66 4.31
C MET A 463 -15.31 21.09 3.16
N VAL A 464 -15.14 20.58 1.94
CA VAL A 464 -16.04 20.89 0.80
C VAL A 464 -17.48 20.48 1.10
N LEU A 465 -17.71 19.29 1.68
CA LEU A 465 -19.04 18.86 2.12
C LEU A 465 -19.63 19.83 3.15
N THR A 466 -18.83 20.23 4.15
CA THR A 466 -19.26 21.16 5.22
C THR A 466 -19.58 22.56 4.70
N TYR A 467 -18.71 23.15 3.89
CA TYR A 467 -18.91 24.50 3.34
C TYR A 467 -20.02 24.52 2.30
N SER A 468 -20.24 23.44 1.54
CA SER A 468 -21.38 23.35 0.61
C SER A 468 -22.70 23.44 1.36
N LEU A 469 -22.83 22.75 2.51
CA LEU A 469 -24.02 22.85 3.38
C LEU A 469 -24.25 24.28 3.88
N TYR A 470 -23.19 24.98 4.31
CA TYR A 470 -23.26 26.38 4.74
C TYR A 470 -23.67 27.35 3.61
N LEU A 471 -23.21 27.08 2.39
CA LEU A 471 -23.51 27.87 1.19
C LEU A 471 -24.83 27.47 0.49
N HIS A 472 -25.63 26.58 1.10
CA HIS A 472 -26.84 26.00 0.52
C HIS A 472 -26.63 25.31 -0.86
N LEU A 473 -25.41 24.83 -1.10
CA LEU A 473 -25.04 24.04 -2.28
C LEU A 473 -25.24 22.54 -2.01
N PRO A 474 -25.53 21.73 -3.05
CA PRO A 474 -25.66 20.28 -2.89
C PRO A 474 -24.31 19.64 -2.53
N GLU A 475 -24.20 19.15 -1.29
CA GLU A 475 -22.95 18.68 -0.66
C GLU A 475 -22.09 17.78 -1.57
N TYR A 476 -22.62 16.60 -1.92
CA TYR A 476 -21.88 15.57 -2.65
C TYR A 476 -21.60 15.93 -4.11
N PRO A 477 -22.56 16.49 -4.88
CA PRO A 477 -22.26 17.05 -6.19
C PRO A 477 -21.12 18.08 -6.19
N SER A 478 -21.08 18.98 -5.20
CA SER A 478 -19.97 19.93 -5.06
C SER A 478 -18.63 19.24 -4.82
N LEU A 479 -18.59 18.19 -3.98
CA LEU A 479 -17.39 17.38 -3.79
C LEU A 479 -16.91 16.70 -5.09
N PHE A 480 -17.82 16.05 -5.81
CA PHE A 480 -17.47 15.32 -7.04
C PHE A 480 -17.01 16.28 -8.14
N ILE A 481 -17.67 17.42 -8.31
CA ILE A 481 -17.29 18.45 -9.28
C ILE A 481 -15.94 19.08 -8.92
N ALA A 482 -15.73 19.48 -7.66
CA ALA A 482 -14.44 20.03 -7.21
C ALA A 482 -13.29 19.04 -7.44
N THR A 483 -13.50 17.76 -7.13
CA THR A 483 -12.49 16.70 -7.34
C THR A 483 -12.24 16.45 -8.83
N ALA A 484 -13.28 16.44 -9.68
CA ALA A 484 -13.14 16.29 -11.12
C ALA A 484 -12.38 17.47 -11.75
N VAL A 485 -12.71 18.72 -11.35
CA VAL A 485 -12.01 19.93 -11.80
C VAL A 485 -10.55 19.91 -11.38
N MET A 486 -10.22 19.51 -10.14
CA MET A 486 -8.84 19.32 -9.69
C MET A 486 -8.08 18.31 -10.56
N LEU A 487 -8.68 17.14 -10.85
CA LEU A 487 -8.06 16.10 -11.69
C LEU A 487 -7.81 16.59 -13.13
N VAL A 488 -8.76 17.31 -13.73
CA VAL A 488 -8.62 17.90 -15.08
C VAL A 488 -7.58 19.02 -15.09
N ALA A 489 -7.56 19.89 -14.08
CA ALA A 489 -6.57 20.96 -13.96
C ALA A 489 -5.15 20.40 -13.82
N VAL A 490 -4.97 19.33 -13.03
CA VAL A 490 -3.67 18.64 -12.93
C VAL A 490 -3.29 17.93 -14.23
N ALA A 491 -4.24 17.33 -14.95
CA ALA A 491 -3.98 16.75 -16.27
C ALA A 491 -3.51 17.82 -17.28
N PHE A 492 -4.14 18.99 -17.30
CA PHE A 492 -3.73 20.12 -18.13
C PHE A 492 -2.35 20.68 -17.75
N TYR A 493 -2.09 20.87 -16.45
CA TYR A 493 -0.78 21.25 -15.93
C TYR A 493 0.31 20.25 -16.32
N PHE A 494 0.02 18.94 -16.21
CA PHE A 494 0.95 17.87 -16.57
C PHE A 494 1.32 17.92 -18.05
N VAL A 495 0.34 18.08 -18.95
CA VAL A 495 0.58 18.26 -20.40
C VAL A 495 1.46 19.49 -20.65
N ARG A 496 1.14 20.63 -20.03
CA ARG A 496 1.91 21.88 -20.21
C ARG A 496 3.34 21.78 -19.68
N ALA A 497 3.57 21.03 -18.60
CA ALA A 497 4.89 20.83 -18.02
C ALA A 497 5.80 19.90 -18.85
N TYR A 498 5.22 18.99 -19.64
CA TYR A 498 5.98 18.03 -20.46
C TYR A 498 6.16 18.44 -21.93
N ARG A 499 5.25 19.22 -22.49
CA ARG A 499 5.31 19.66 -23.89
C ARG A 499 6.64 20.34 -24.30
N PRO A 500 7.20 21.31 -23.52
CA PRO A 500 8.45 21.98 -23.90
C PRO A 500 9.68 21.07 -23.90
N ARG A 501 9.65 19.96 -23.14
CA ARG A 501 10.75 19.00 -23.11
C ARG A 501 10.79 18.14 -24.37
N ALA A 502 9.62 17.70 -24.85
CA ALA A 502 9.52 16.96 -26.10
C ALA A 502 9.88 17.81 -27.32
N GLU A 503 9.53 19.11 -27.29
CA GLU A 503 9.92 20.08 -28.33
C GLU A 503 11.45 20.29 -28.30
N ALA A 504 12.06 20.54 -27.12
CA ALA A 504 13.52 20.68 -27.00
C ALA A 504 14.33 19.40 -27.28
N GLU A 505 13.78 18.20 -27.04
CA GLU A 505 14.41 16.93 -27.41
C GLU A 505 14.36 16.69 -28.93
N ALA A 506 13.30 17.15 -29.61
CA ALA A 506 13.19 17.10 -31.07
C ALA A 506 14.15 18.09 -31.75
N ASP A 507 14.24 19.33 -31.24
CA ASP A 507 15.12 20.38 -31.79
C ASP A 507 16.62 20.08 -31.62
N ASN A 508 17.00 19.17 -30.71
CA ASN A 508 18.38 18.69 -30.55
C ASN A 508 18.67 17.39 -31.35
N ALA A 509 17.67 16.82 -32.03
CA ALA A 509 17.77 15.56 -32.77
C ALA A 509 17.63 15.72 -34.30
N GLY A 510 17.31 16.93 -34.77
CA GLY A 510 17.35 17.35 -36.18
C GLY A 510 18.54 18.25 -36.47
#